data_AF-A0A833G7C2-F1
#
_entry.id   AF-A0A833G7C2-F1
#
_cell.length_a   1.000
_cell.length_b   1.000
_cell.length_c   1.000
_cell.angle_alpha   90.00
_cell.angle_beta   90.00
_cell.angle_gamma   90.00
#
_symmetry.space_group_name_H-M   'P 1'
#
loop_
_entity.id
_entity.type
_entity.pdbx_description
1 polymer ?
#
loop_
_entity_poly.entity_id
_entity_poly.type
_entity_poly.pdbx_seq_one_letter_code
_entity_poly.pdbx_strand_id
1 'polypeptide(L)'
;MAVPAAVKHRRAGDERIGAGGYAGGAGPGIDAAVDFEADRPAPAGPAVRIARYARGRDYHLELIDRLEELATFLRGRGATLTRCYADGGPVPERELASRAGLGWIGKNAMLIRPGAGSFVLIGSILTDLALPVDQPLDTDHCGSCTRCLDAFPTEAIVELRVVDATRCISYLTIEHEGAIPEDLRPAIGNRIFGCDDCQLVCPWNKFARRTDEPDFRARNGLDVATLPQLFAWNEDEFLRRAEGSAIRRSGHERWLRN
;
A
#
# COMPACT_ATOMS: atom_id res chain seq x y z
N MET A 1 6.75 -21.74 -2.52
CA MET A 1 5.64 -21.84 -3.48
C MET A 1 5.37 -20.44 -3.97
N ALA A 2 5.55 -20.18 -5.27
CA ALA A 2 5.55 -18.83 -5.82
C ALA A 2 4.13 -18.24 -5.84
N VAL A 3 3.90 -17.17 -5.09
CA VAL A 3 2.86 -16.20 -5.42
C VAL A 3 3.17 -15.67 -6.82
N PRO A 4 2.22 -15.59 -7.77
CA PRO A 4 2.49 -15.02 -9.08
C PRO A 4 2.70 -13.51 -8.92
N ALA A 5 3.94 -13.08 -8.68
CA ALA A 5 4.34 -11.68 -8.77
C ALA A 5 4.38 -11.29 -10.26
N ALA A 6 3.65 -10.23 -10.63
CA ALA A 6 3.79 -9.63 -11.95
C ALA A 6 5.00 -8.69 -11.91
N VAL A 7 6.01 -8.96 -12.74
CA VAL A 7 7.24 -8.18 -12.85
C VAL A 7 7.27 -7.52 -14.22
N LYS A 8 7.47 -6.19 -14.28
CA LYS A 8 7.53 -5.41 -15.51
C LYS A 8 8.65 -4.37 -15.48
N HIS A 9 9.09 -3.90 -16.65
CA HIS A 9 10.32 -3.11 -16.83
C HIS A 9 10.03 -1.74 -17.46
N ARG A 10 10.72 -0.67 -17.02
CA ARG A 10 10.56 0.69 -17.59
C ARG A 10 11.83 1.55 -17.49
N ARG A 11 11.81 2.78 -18.01
CA ARG A 11 12.80 3.85 -17.75
C ARG A 11 12.26 4.84 -16.71
N ALA A 12 13.05 5.24 -15.71
CA ALA A 12 12.66 6.30 -14.79
C ALA A 12 12.88 7.67 -15.48
N GLY A 13 11.85 8.54 -15.48
CA GLY A 13 11.85 9.85 -16.12
C GLY A 13 11.07 10.84 -15.25
N ASP A 14 11.55 12.08 -15.24
CA ASP A 14 11.60 13.09 -14.17
C ASP A 14 10.26 13.59 -13.56
N GLU A 15 10.39 14.23 -12.39
CA GLU A 15 9.39 14.82 -11.46
C GLU A 15 8.74 13.83 -10.46
N ARG A 16 9.11 13.73 -9.16
CA ARG A 16 9.93 14.55 -8.26
C ARG A 16 11.27 13.88 -7.90
N ILE A 17 12.38 14.49 -8.30
CA ILE A 17 13.72 14.24 -7.75
C ILE A 17 14.21 15.55 -7.13
N GLY A 18 14.46 15.58 -5.81
CA GLY A 18 15.20 16.65 -5.12
C GLY A 18 15.04 16.58 -3.60
N ALA A 19 16.08 16.64 -2.76
CA ALA A 19 17.42 17.20 -2.95
C ALA A 19 18.52 16.29 -2.38
N GLY A 20 19.57 16.04 -3.19
CA GLY A 20 20.82 15.42 -2.74
C GLY A 20 21.11 14.02 -3.30
N GLY A 21 21.48 13.96 -4.59
CA GLY A 21 22.29 12.85 -5.11
C GLY A 21 21.61 11.90 -6.08
N TYR A 22 21.33 12.34 -7.31
CA TYR A 22 21.44 11.51 -8.51
C TYR A 22 21.69 12.43 -9.72
N ALA A 23 22.95 12.79 -9.93
CA ALA A 23 23.41 13.45 -11.15
C ALA A 23 23.80 12.35 -12.16
N GLY A 24 22.81 11.84 -12.87
CA GLY A 24 23.00 10.80 -13.89
C GLY A 24 21.64 10.25 -14.28
N GLY A 25 21.25 10.42 -15.55
CA GLY A 25 19.94 10.04 -16.06
C GLY A 25 19.54 8.64 -15.59
N ALA A 26 18.41 8.56 -14.89
CA ALA A 26 17.95 7.35 -14.24
C ALA A 26 17.82 6.21 -15.27
N GLY A 27 18.53 5.10 -14.99
CA GLY A 27 18.49 3.88 -15.79
C GLY A 27 17.12 3.17 -15.70
N PRO A 28 16.97 2.03 -16.36
CA PRO A 28 15.75 1.25 -16.31
C PRO A 28 15.40 0.77 -14.88
N GLY A 29 14.13 0.72 -14.54
CA GLY A 29 13.60 0.16 -13.30
C GLY A 29 12.76 -1.08 -13.56
N ILE A 30 12.69 -1.96 -12.57
CA ILE A 30 11.78 -3.09 -12.53
C ILE A 30 10.72 -2.81 -11.47
N ASP A 31 9.45 -2.91 -11.82
CA ASP A 31 8.34 -2.80 -10.90
C ASP A 31 7.72 -4.18 -10.70
N ALA A 32 7.49 -4.56 -9.45
CA ALA A 32 6.85 -5.80 -9.05
C ALA A 32 5.58 -5.50 -8.25
N ALA A 33 4.52 -6.25 -8.52
CA ALA A 33 3.29 -6.18 -7.72
C ALA A 33 2.95 -7.54 -7.10
N VAL A 34 2.75 -7.55 -5.79
CA VAL A 34 2.38 -8.75 -5.01
C VAL A 34 0.96 -8.58 -4.48
N ASP A 35 0.09 -9.57 -4.71
CA ASP A 35 -1.27 -9.54 -4.17
C ASP A 35 -1.26 -9.84 -2.67
N PHE A 36 -1.93 -8.99 -1.91
CA PHE A 36 -2.09 -9.16 -0.46
C PHE A 36 -3.59 -9.13 -0.14
N GLU A 37 -4.15 -10.32 0.00
CA GLU A 37 -5.49 -10.60 0.53
C GLU A 37 -6.69 -9.76 0.03
N ALA A 38 -7.59 -10.43 -0.69
CA ALA A 38 -8.99 -10.03 -0.78
C ALA A 38 -9.90 -11.15 -0.27
N ASP A 39 -10.11 -11.25 1.05
CA ASP A 39 -11.30 -11.98 1.53
C ASP A 39 -11.86 -11.50 2.90
N ARG A 40 -13.16 -11.76 3.02
CA ARG A 40 -14.24 -11.32 3.92
C ARG A 40 -14.72 -9.87 3.76
N PRO A 41 -16.03 -9.63 3.55
CA PRO A 41 -16.61 -8.34 3.89
C PRO A 41 -16.25 -8.00 5.33
N ALA A 42 -16.07 -6.71 5.62
CA ALA A 42 -15.85 -6.26 6.99
C ALA A 42 -16.91 -6.90 7.90
N PRO A 43 -16.53 -7.48 9.06
CA PRO A 43 -17.50 -8.10 9.95
C PRO A 43 -18.63 -7.10 10.22
N ALA A 44 -19.88 -7.53 10.02
CA ALA A 44 -21.03 -6.74 10.42
C ALA A 44 -21.07 -6.71 11.95
N GLY A 45 -20.69 -5.59 12.56
CA GLY A 45 -20.69 -5.44 14.01
C GLY A 45 -19.67 -4.42 14.54
N PRO A 46 -19.49 -4.33 15.87
CA PRO A 46 -18.57 -3.41 16.56
C PRO A 46 -17.09 -3.80 16.41
N ALA A 47 -16.76 -4.67 15.44
CA ALA A 47 -15.42 -5.15 15.20
C ALA A 47 -14.52 -4.00 14.74
N VAL A 48 -13.28 -4.01 15.22
CA VAL A 48 -12.30 -3.00 14.85
C VAL A 48 -11.91 -3.11 13.38
N ARG A 49 -11.55 -1.98 12.77
CA ARG A 49 -11.08 -1.93 11.37
C ARG A 49 -9.62 -1.52 11.34
N ILE A 50 -8.79 -2.47 10.90
CA ILE A 50 -7.39 -2.26 10.55
C ILE A 50 -7.25 -2.54 9.06
N ALA A 51 -6.54 -1.66 8.36
CA ALA A 51 -6.26 -1.82 6.93
C ALA A 51 -5.63 -3.19 6.65
N ARG A 52 -6.09 -3.87 5.61
CA ARG A 52 -5.72 -5.26 5.33
C ARG A 52 -4.21 -5.49 5.26
N TYR A 53 -3.47 -4.52 4.69
CA TYR A 53 -2.02 -4.65 4.52
C TYR A 53 -1.26 -4.70 5.85
N ALA A 54 -1.84 -4.19 6.94
CA ALA A 54 -1.18 -4.03 8.22
C ALA A 54 -1.44 -5.19 9.20
N ARG A 55 -2.34 -6.13 8.84
CA ARG A 55 -2.78 -7.20 9.75
C ARG A 55 -1.76 -8.33 9.89
N GLY A 56 -0.93 -8.52 8.88
CA GLY A 56 0.12 -9.54 8.84
C GLY A 56 1.47 -9.00 9.31
N ARG A 57 2.52 -9.60 8.76
CA ARG A 57 3.88 -9.08 8.88
C ARG A 57 4.04 -7.80 8.06
N ASP A 58 5.05 -7.04 8.44
CA ASP A 58 5.39 -5.79 7.77
C ASP A 58 5.80 -6.06 6.32
N TYR A 59 4.95 -5.63 5.38
CA TYR A 59 5.20 -5.84 3.97
C TYR A 59 6.45 -5.11 3.47
N HIS A 60 6.88 -4.03 4.13
CA HIS A 60 8.07 -3.29 3.70
C HIS A 60 9.28 -4.24 3.73
N LEU A 61 9.42 -5.02 4.80
CA LEU A 61 10.51 -5.99 4.96
C LEU A 61 10.34 -7.15 3.98
N GLU A 62 9.14 -7.73 3.92
CA GLU A 62 8.85 -8.89 3.06
C GLU A 62 9.07 -8.57 1.56
N LEU A 63 8.65 -7.39 1.10
CA LEU A 63 8.88 -6.97 -0.27
C LEU A 63 10.36 -6.68 -0.51
N ILE A 64 11.05 -5.98 0.38
CA ILE A 64 12.47 -5.68 0.21
C ILE A 64 13.29 -6.96 0.12
N ASP A 65 13.04 -7.96 0.97
CA ASP A 65 13.74 -9.24 0.92
C ASP A 65 13.56 -9.93 -0.44
N ARG A 66 12.32 -9.98 -0.96
CA ARG A 66 12.02 -10.53 -2.30
C ARG A 66 12.65 -9.74 -3.44
N LEU A 67 12.67 -8.41 -3.32
CA LEU A 67 13.31 -7.53 -4.32
C LEU A 67 14.83 -7.71 -4.32
N GLU A 68 15.45 -7.93 -3.15
CA GLU A 68 16.89 -8.15 -3.03
C GLU A 68 17.32 -9.50 -3.63
N GLU A 69 16.49 -10.53 -3.57
CA GLU A 69 16.71 -11.78 -4.32
C GLU A 69 16.78 -11.52 -5.83
N LEU A 70 15.81 -10.75 -6.35
CA LEU A 70 15.80 -10.37 -7.77
C LEU A 70 16.98 -9.45 -8.10
N ALA A 71 17.30 -8.47 -7.26
CA ALA A 71 18.44 -7.59 -7.44
C ALA A 71 19.76 -8.37 -7.49
N THR A 72 19.92 -9.37 -6.62
CA THR A 72 21.08 -10.28 -6.63
C THR A 72 21.18 -11.03 -7.95
N PHE A 73 20.06 -11.54 -8.48
CA PHE A 73 20.02 -12.14 -9.80
C PHE A 73 20.45 -11.15 -10.91
N LEU A 74 19.99 -9.90 -10.88
CA LEU A 74 20.38 -8.87 -11.85
C LEU A 74 21.87 -8.54 -11.78
N ARG A 75 22.46 -8.44 -10.58
CA ARG A 75 23.91 -8.25 -10.40
C ARG A 75 24.69 -9.40 -11.03
N GLY A 76 24.22 -10.64 -10.88
CA GLY A 76 24.78 -11.81 -11.56
C GLY A 76 24.68 -11.76 -13.09
N ARG A 77 23.88 -10.85 -13.65
CA ARG A 77 23.75 -10.58 -15.10
C ARG A 77 24.44 -9.30 -15.56
N GLY A 78 25.22 -8.67 -14.69
CA GLY A 78 26.03 -7.49 -15.03
C GLY A 78 25.46 -6.16 -14.58
N ALA A 79 24.40 -6.12 -13.76
CA ALA A 79 24.00 -4.88 -13.10
C ALA A 79 25.10 -4.43 -12.13
N THR A 80 25.57 -3.20 -12.25
CA THR A 80 26.50 -2.62 -11.27
C THR A 80 25.77 -1.79 -10.22
N LEU A 81 24.53 -1.39 -10.51
CA LEU A 81 23.66 -0.67 -9.61
C LEU A 81 22.31 -1.39 -9.50
N THR A 82 21.91 -1.66 -8.26
CA THR A 82 20.55 -2.10 -7.91
C THR A 82 20.13 -1.41 -6.62
N ARG A 83 18.93 -0.82 -6.58
CA ARG A 83 18.34 -0.28 -5.35
C ARG A 83 16.86 -0.65 -5.25
N CYS A 84 16.50 -1.30 -4.15
CA CYS A 84 15.14 -1.76 -3.89
C CYS A 84 14.36 -0.74 -3.05
N TYR A 85 13.08 -0.57 -3.37
CA TYR A 85 12.16 0.35 -2.70
C TYR A 85 10.80 -0.30 -2.52
N ALA A 86 10.22 -0.09 -1.33
CA ALA A 86 8.85 -0.48 -1.00
C ALA A 86 8.31 0.48 0.06
N ASP A 87 7.57 1.52 -0.35
CA ASP A 87 6.82 2.45 0.52
C ASP A 87 7.66 3.14 1.62
N GLY A 88 8.94 3.37 1.35
CA GLY A 88 9.87 4.01 2.30
C GLY A 88 10.93 4.90 1.68
N GLY A 89 10.92 5.06 0.35
CA GLY A 89 11.91 5.84 -0.39
C GLY A 89 11.30 6.95 -1.23
N PRO A 90 12.15 7.76 -1.90
CA PRO A 90 11.72 8.88 -2.74
C PRO A 90 11.23 8.43 -4.13
N VAL A 91 10.72 7.19 -4.23
CA VAL A 91 10.31 6.58 -5.50
C VAL A 91 8.79 6.59 -5.58
N PRO A 92 8.18 7.05 -6.69
CA PRO A 92 6.73 7.06 -6.82
C PRO A 92 6.22 5.70 -7.35
N GLU A 93 6.25 4.64 -6.52
CA GLU A 93 6.09 3.25 -7.01
C GLU A 93 4.76 3.01 -7.74
N ARG A 94 3.66 3.67 -7.34
CA ARG A 94 2.36 3.56 -8.04
C ARG A 94 2.42 4.06 -9.47
N GLU A 95 3.00 5.25 -9.67
CA GLU A 95 3.20 5.82 -11.00
C GLU A 95 4.21 4.97 -11.79
N LEU A 96 5.23 4.44 -11.10
CA LEU A 96 6.19 3.52 -11.69
C LEU A 96 5.51 2.28 -12.29
N ALA A 97 4.77 1.57 -11.45
CA ALA A 97 3.99 0.41 -11.81
C ALA A 97 2.96 0.69 -12.91
N SER A 98 2.29 1.85 -12.90
CA SER A 98 1.34 2.20 -13.96
C SER A 98 2.02 2.34 -15.33
N ARG A 99 3.16 3.04 -15.41
CA ARG A 99 3.88 3.17 -16.70
C ARG A 99 4.57 1.87 -17.13
N ALA A 100 4.95 1.02 -16.18
CA ALA A 100 5.40 -0.33 -16.47
C ALA A 100 4.24 -1.22 -16.97
N GLY A 101 3.01 -0.74 -16.98
CA GLY A 101 1.84 -1.48 -17.47
C GLY A 101 1.32 -2.52 -16.48
N LEU A 102 1.69 -2.46 -15.20
CA LEU A 102 1.11 -3.33 -14.18
C LEU A 102 -0.37 -3.03 -13.94
N GLY A 103 -0.80 -1.79 -14.16
CA GLY A 103 -2.18 -1.39 -13.96
C GLY A 103 -2.43 0.04 -14.41
N TRP A 104 -3.55 0.60 -13.97
CA TRP A 104 -3.86 2.02 -14.12
C TRP A 104 -4.14 2.65 -12.76
N ILE A 105 -3.95 3.96 -12.63
CA ILE A 105 -4.29 4.70 -11.41
C ILE A 105 -5.77 5.03 -11.39
N GLY A 106 -6.49 4.45 -10.43
CA GLY A 106 -7.92 4.70 -10.23
C GLY A 106 -8.20 6.08 -9.67
N LYS A 107 -9.46 6.54 -9.73
CA LYS A 107 -9.89 7.84 -9.17
C LYS A 107 -9.59 8.01 -7.67
N ASN A 108 -9.42 6.90 -6.95
CA ASN A 108 -9.00 6.83 -5.55
C ASN A 108 -7.47 6.87 -5.35
N ALA A 109 -6.70 7.17 -6.38
CA ALA A 109 -5.23 7.21 -6.40
C ALA A 109 -4.51 5.86 -6.14
N MET A 110 -5.24 4.74 -6.16
CA MET A 110 -4.66 3.40 -6.05
C MET A 110 -4.31 2.83 -7.43
N LEU A 111 -3.23 2.05 -7.51
CA LEU A 111 -2.98 1.19 -8.67
C LEU A 111 -4.04 0.09 -8.71
N ILE A 112 -4.70 -0.08 -9.86
CA ILE A 112 -5.65 -1.17 -10.10
C ILE A 112 -5.05 -2.09 -11.15
N ARG A 113 -4.83 -3.35 -10.80
CA ARG A 113 -4.31 -4.39 -11.68
C ARG A 113 -5.45 -5.16 -12.35
N PRO A 114 -5.41 -5.38 -13.68
CA PRO A 114 -6.33 -6.29 -14.35
C PRO A 114 -6.35 -7.67 -13.67
N GLY A 115 -7.54 -8.16 -13.35
CA GLY A 115 -7.72 -9.48 -12.74
C GLY A 115 -7.35 -9.63 -11.26
N ALA A 116 -6.83 -8.59 -10.60
CA ALA A 116 -6.49 -8.62 -9.18
C ALA A 116 -6.99 -7.40 -8.37
N GLY A 117 -7.44 -6.33 -9.02
CA GLY A 117 -7.94 -5.14 -8.32
C GLY A 117 -6.82 -4.30 -7.72
N SER A 118 -7.09 -3.62 -6.61
CA SER A 118 -6.18 -2.66 -5.97
C SER A 118 -5.55 -3.16 -4.66
N PHE A 119 -5.87 -4.38 -4.22
CA PHE A 119 -5.20 -5.03 -3.07
C PHE A 119 -3.84 -5.60 -3.49
N VAL A 120 -2.97 -4.70 -3.94
CA VAL A 120 -1.64 -4.99 -4.46
C VAL A 120 -0.60 -4.19 -3.70
N LEU A 121 0.45 -4.86 -3.24
CA LEU A 121 1.67 -4.26 -2.75
C LEU A 121 2.60 -4.02 -3.93
N ILE A 122 3.33 -2.90 -3.93
CA ILE A 122 4.19 -2.51 -5.04
C ILE A 122 5.61 -2.35 -4.50
N GLY A 123 6.56 -2.89 -5.23
CA GLY A 123 7.97 -2.70 -4.99
C GLY A 123 8.70 -2.37 -6.28
N SER A 124 9.77 -1.59 -6.20
CA SER A 124 10.56 -1.14 -7.35
C SER A 124 12.05 -1.43 -7.15
N ILE A 125 12.74 -1.86 -8.20
CA ILE A 125 14.19 -1.98 -8.26
C ILE A 125 14.70 -0.99 -9.31
N LEU A 126 15.50 -0.02 -8.91
CA LEU A 126 16.23 0.83 -9.85
C LEU A 126 17.52 0.12 -10.26
N THR A 127 17.80 0.04 -11.57
CA THR A 127 19.01 -0.62 -12.08
C THR A 127 19.65 0.14 -13.26
N ASP A 128 20.92 -0.14 -13.51
CA ASP A 128 21.67 0.33 -14.67
C ASP A 128 21.58 -0.61 -15.88
N LEU A 129 20.97 -1.79 -15.72
CA LEU A 129 20.77 -2.72 -16.83
C LEU A 129 19.84 -2.13 -17.89
N ALA A 130 20.24 -2.21 -19.16
CA ALA A 130 19.42 -1.86 -20.30
C ALA A 130 18.33 -2.93 -20.56
N LEU A 131 17.21 -2.80 -19.87
CA LEU A 131 16.05 -3.70 -20.01
C LEU A 131 15.08 -3.19 -21.09
N PRO A 132 14.37 -4.08 -21.80
CA PRO A 132 13.24 -3.70 -22.63
C PRO A 132 12.20 -2.93 -21.82
N VAL A 133 11.55 -1.94 -22.44
CA VAL A 133 10.53 -1.10 -21.78
C VAL A 133 9.15 -1.61 -22.13
N ASP A 134 8.40 -2.02 -21.10
CA ASP A 134 6.98 -2.35 -21.24
C ASP A 134 6.16 -1.09 -21.52
N GLN A 135 5.03 -1.29 -22.20
CA GLN A 135 4.09 -0.19 -22.46
C GLN A 135 3.06 -0.09 -21.33
N PRO A 136 2.63 1.13 -20.96
CA PRO A 136 1.48 1.33 -20.10
C PRO A 136 0.22 0.67 -20.68
N LEU A 137 -0.78 0.42 -19.84
CA LEU A 137 -2.10 0.06 -20.34
C LEU A 137 -2.75 1.29 -20.99
N ASP A 138 -3.38 1.09 -22.14
CA ASP A 138 -3.92 2.18 -22.97
C ASP A 138 -5.14 2.90 -22.36
N THR A 139 -5.75 2.38 -21.29
CA THR A 139 -7.06 2.89 -20.82
C THR A 139 -7.22 2.88 -19.30
N ASP A 140 -7.75 3.99 -18.77
CA ASP A 140 -8.35 4.02 -17.42
C ASP A 140 -9.72 3.34 -17.47
N HIS A 141 -9.91 2.31 -16.65
CA HIS A 141 -11.17 1.57 -16.60
C HIS A 141 -12.13 2.02 -15.47
N CYS A 142 -11.94 3.20 -14.89
CA CYS A 142 -12.89 3.80 -13.96
C CYS A 142 -14.15 4.29 -14.68
N GLY A 143 -14.04 4.80 -15.91
CA GLY A 143 -15.16 5.38 -16.67
C GLY A 143 -15.95 6.41 -15.86
N SER A 144 -17.28 6.31 -15.87
CA SER A 144 -18.19 7.18 -15.11
C SER A 144 -18.34 6.80 -13.62
N CYS A 145 -17.69 5.74 -13.12
CA CYS A 145 -17.84 5.31 -11.73
C CYS A 145 -17.33 6.38 -10.74
N THR A 146 -18.12 6.66 -9.69
CA THR A 146 -17.79 7.61 -8.61
C THR A 146 -17.80 6.98 -7.22
N ARG A 147 -18.02 5.66 -7.09
CA ARG A 147 -18.21 4.96 -5.80
C ARG A 147 -17.21 5.31 -4.70
N CYS A 148 -15.93 5.46 -5.03
CA CYS A 148 -14.90 5.81 -4.06
C CYS A 148 -14.96 7.27 -3.60
N LEU A 149 -15.48 8.17 -4.45
CA LEU A 149 -15.74 9.57 -4.11
C LEU A 149 -16.96 9.65 -3.18
N ASP A 150 -18.03 8.93 -3.54
CA ASP A 150 -19.31 8.94 -2.82
C ASP A 150 -19.22 8.26 -1.44
N ALA A 151 -18.30 7.32 -1.26
CA ALA A 151 -18.16 6.55 -0.02
C ALA A 151 -17.24 7.19 1.02
N PHE A 152 -16.51 8.26 0.71
CA PHE A 152 -15.55 8.86 1.65
C PHE A 152 -16.21 9.90 2.54
N PRO A 153 -16.42 9.60 3.84
CA PRO A 153 -17.11 10.52 4.75
C PRO A 153 -16.32 11.82 5.01
N THR A 154 -15.01 11.83 4.71
CA THR A 154 -14.14 12.99 4.89
C THR A 154 -13.88 13.76 3.60
N GLU A 155 -14.44 13.35 2.46
CA GLU A 155 -14.21 14.01 1.16
C GLU A 155 -12.71 14.20 0.86
N ALA A 156 -11.87 13.23 1.26
CA ALA A 156 -10.42 13.34 1.12
C ALA A 156 -9.94 13.32 -0.34
N ILE A 157 -10.77 12.87 -1.29
CA ILE A 157 -10.46 12.92 -2.72
C ILE A 157 -11.00 14.24 -3.28
N VAL A 158 -10.15 15.25 -3.34
CA VAL A 158 -10.52 16.64 -3.71
C VAL A 158 -10.60 16.86 -5.22
N GLU A 159 -9.88 16.03 -5.98
CA GLU A 159 -9.93 15.93 -7.43
C GLU A 159 -9.65 14.47 -7.81
N LEU A 160 -10.00 14.05 -9.04
CA LEU A 160 -9.69 12.72 -9.53
C LEU A 160 -8.19 12.41 -9.33
N ARG A 161 -7.89 11.37 -8.54
CA ARG A 161 -6.54 10.91 -8.21
C ARG A 161 -5.73 11.84 -7.29
N VAL A 162 -6.34 12.91 -6.77
CA VAL A 162 -5.71 13.84 -5.81
C VAL A 162 -6.34 13.65 -4.45
N VAL A 163 -5.53 13.21 -3.48
CA VAL A 163 -5.96 12.94 -2.10
C VAL A 163 -5.37 14.01 -1.19
N ASP A 164 -6.24 14.73 -0.48
CA ASP A 164 -5.85 15.54 0.67
C ASP A 164 -5.54 14.63 1.86
N ALA A 165 -4.26 14.48 2.17
CA ALA A 165 -3.78 13.66 3.27
C ALA A 165 -4.38 14.12 4.61
N THR A 166 -4.58 15.42 4.82
CA THR A 166 -5.09 15.97 6.10
C THR A 166 -6.53 15.54 6.41
N ARG A 167 -7.25 15.04 5.40
CA ARG A 167 -8.62 14.51 5.51
C ARG A 167 -8.67 12.99 5.33
N CYS A 168 -7.58 12.37 4.88
CA CYS A 168 -7.52 10.94 4.64
C CYS A 168 -7.44 10.16 5.96
N ILE A 169 -8.43 9.31 6.24
CA ILE A 169 -8.46 8.49 7.47
C ILE A 169 -7.18 7.64 7.60
N SER A 170 -6.63 7.16 6.50
CA SER A 170 -5.37 6.40 6.54
C SER A 170 -4.20 7.23 7.06
N TYR A 171 -4.06 8.48 6.59
CA TYR A 171 -3.04 9.40 7.11
C TYR A 171 -3.33 9.77 8.57
N LEU A 172 -4.57 10.11 8.89
CA LEU A 172 -4.99 10.53 10.23
C LEU A 172 -4.70 9.47 11.29
N THR A 173 -4.88 8.20 10.95
CA THR A 173 -4.70 7.09 11.91
C THR A 173 -3.24 6.61 12.02
N ILE A 174 -2.39 6.91 11.04
CA ILE A 174 -1.01 6.40 10.99
C ILE A 174 0.01 7.51 11.25
N GLU A 175 -0.05 8.58 10.45
CA GLU A 175 1.00 9.59 10.34
C GLU A 175 0.70 10.87 11.12
N HIS A 176 -0.58 11.26 11.23
CA HIS A 176 -0.97 12.49 11.90
C HIS A 176 -0.56 12.49 13.37
N GLU A 177 0.11 13.55 13.80
CA GLU A 177 0.56 13.74 15.18
C GLU A 177 -0.48 14.50 16.00
N GLY A 178 -0.58 14.17 17.29
CA GLY A 178 -1.52 14.82 18.20
C GLY A 178 -2.97 14.38 17.98
N ALA A 179 -3.91 15.24 18.38
CA ALA A 179 -5.35 14.92 18.31
C ALA A 179 -5.89 15.02 16.89
N ILE A 180 -6.75 14.08 16.50
CA ILE A 180 -7.52 14.16 15.24
C ILE A 180 -8.50 15.35 15.36
N PRO A 181 -8.63 16.21 14.34
CA PRO A 181 -9.59 17.32 14.31
C PRO A 181 -11.01 16.86 14.67
N GLU A 182 -11.70 17.63 15.50
CA GLU A 182 -12.98 17.23 16.10
C GLU A 182 -14.08 16.92 15.07
N ASP A 183 -14.10 17.68 13.98
CA ASP A 183 -15.02 17.52 12.85
C ASP A 183 -14.78 16.21 12.07
N LEU A 184 -13.56 15.68 12.09
CA LEU A 184 -13.19 14.44 11.40
C LEU A 184 -13.38 13.18 12.28
N ARG A 185 -13.44 13.31 13.61
CA ARG A 185 -13.57 12.16 14.55
C ARG A 185 -14.78 11.26 14.26
N PRO A 186 -15.99 11.77 13.97
CA PRO A 186 -17.14 10.91 13.65
C PRO A 186 -16.90 10.01 12.44
N ALA A 187 -16.10 10.48 11.47
CA ALA A 187 -15.80 9.75 10.24
C ALA A 187 -14.78 8.61 10.45
N ILE A 188 -13.91 8.72 11.46
CA ILE A 188 -12.95 7.66 11.82
C ILE A 188 -13.70 6.37 12.17
N GLY A 189 -14.75 6.48 12.98
CA GLY A 189 -15.56 5.35 13.43
C GLY A 189 -14.72 4.35 14.21
N ASN A 190 -14.63 3.12 13.72
CA ASN A 190 -13.87 2.02 14.33
C ASN A 190 -12.54 1.73 13.61
N ARG A 191 -12.02 2.67 12.82
CA ARG A 191 -10.76 2.52 12.07
C ARG A 191 -9.59 2.98 12.93
N ILE A 192 -8.74 2.07 13.37
CA ILE A 192 -7.64 2.40 14.29
C ILE A 192 -6.25 2.41 13.66
N PHE A 193 -6.11 1.84 12.45
CA PHE A 193 -4.86 1.89 11.69
C PHE A 193 -5.14 1.69 10.20
N GLY A 194 -4.95 2.75 9.41
CA GLY A 194 -5.22 2.76 7.97
C GLY A 194 -6.71 2.77 7.61
N CYS A 195 -7.00 2.82 6.31
CA CYS A 195 -8.38 2.76 5.81
C CYS A 195 -8.43 2.11 4.42
N ASP A 196 -9.31 1.11 4.26
CA ASP A 196 -9.50 0.41 2.98
C ASP A 196 -10.76 0.86 2.22
N ASP A 197 -11.52 1.86 2.71
CA ASP A 197 -12.88 2.12 2.20
C ASP A 197 -12.92 2.38 0.69
N CYS A 198 -11.93 3.09 0.14
CA CYS A 198 -11.93 3.47 -1.28
C CYS A 198 -11.65 2.26 -2.16
N GLN A 199 -10.97 1.26 -1.59
CA GLN A 199 -10.71 -0.02 -2.21
C GLN A 199 -11.94 -0.92 -2.06
N LEU A 200 -12.53 -1.00 -0.87
CA LEU A 200 -13.67 -1.89 -0.60
C LEU A 200 -14.89 -1.58 -1.46
N VAL A 201 -15.13 -0.31 -1.80
CA VAL A 201 -16.23 0.08 -2.70
C VAL A 201 -15.86 0.03 -4.19
N CYS A 202 -14.57 -0.14 -4.52
CA CYS A 202 -14.10 -0.16 -5.90
C CYS A 202 -14.62 -1.43 -6.62
N PRO A 203 -15.33 -1.29 -7.75
CA PRO A 203 -15.91 -2.44 -8.45
C PRO A 203 -14.88 -3.41 -9.01
N TRP A 204 -13.64 -2.97 -9.21
CA TRP A 204 -12.53 -3.81 -9.68
C TRP A 204 -12.01 -4.78 -8.63
N ASN A 205 -12.26 -4.51 -7.34
CA ASN A 205 -11.88 -5.43 -6.26
C ASN A 205 -12.77 -6.67 -6.16
N LYS A 206 -13.85 -6.76 -6.95
CA LYS A 206 -14.58 -8.03 -7.12
C LYS A 206 -13.73 -9.13 -7.80
N PHE A 207 -12.67 -8.74 -8.50
CA PHE A 207 -11.73 -9.65 -9.15
C PHE A 207 -10.53 -9.99 -8.27
N ALA A 208 -10.37 -9.31 -7.14
CA ALA A 208 -9.26 -9.53 -6.25
C ALA A 208 -9.32 -10.94 -5.65
N ARG A 209 -8.17 -11.61 -5.61
CA ARG A 209 -8.05 -12.99 -5.10
C ARG A 209 -7.34 -12.98 -3.77
N ARG A 210 -7.71 -13.92 -2.91
CA ARG A 210 -6.96 -14.19 -1.69
C ARG A 210 -5.58 -14.74 -2.04
N THR A 211 -4.56 -14.22 -1.34
CA THR A 211 -3.23 -14.80 -1.36
C THR A 211 -3.13 -15.87 -0.27
N ASP A 212 -2.42 -16.96 -0.55
CA ASP A 212 -2.12 -17.99 0.45
C ASP A 212 -0.86 -17.69 1.26
N GLU A 213 -0.18 -16.57 0.96
CA GLU A 213 1.05 -16.12 1.61
C GLU A 213 0.89 -16.00 3.13
N PRO A 214 1.56 -16.86 3.94
CA PRO A 214 1.40 -16.86 5.39
C PRO A 214 1.75 -15.53 6.04
N ASP A 215 2.76 -14.81 5.53
CA ASP A 215 3.21 -13.54 6.11
C ASP A 215 2.17 -12.44 5.99
N PHE A 216 1.24 -12.51 5.02
CA PHE A 216 0.15 -11.54 4.86
C PHE A 216 -1.15 -11.93 5.57
N ARG A 217 -1.19 -13.09 6.26
CA ARG A 217 -2.38 -13.47 7.05
C ARG A 217 -2.48 -12.63 8.31
N ALA A 218 -3.71 -12.30 8.69
CA ALA A 218 -3.97 -11.61 9.95
C ALA A 218 -3.35 -12.35 11.14
N ARG A 219 -2.58 -11.62 11.95
CA ARG A 219 -1.99 -12.10 13.20
C ARG A 219 -2.73 -11.50 14.40
N ASN A 220 -2.55 -12.07 15.58
CA ASN A 220 -3.07 -11.55 16.85
C ASN A 220 -4.60 -11.31 16.89
N GLY A 221 -5.38 -11.95 16.00
CA GLY A 221 -6.83 -11.75 15.92
C GLY A 221 -7.24 -10.35 15.46
N LEU A 222 -6.36 -9.61 14.77
CA LEU A 222 -6.63 -8.23 14.32
C LEU A 222 -7.80 -8.11 13.34
N ASP A 223 -8.25 -9.21 12.75
CA ASP A 223 -9.41 -9.31 11.86
C ASP A 223 -10.74 -9.55 12.59
N VAL A 224 -10.71 -9.92 13.87
CA VAL A 224 -11.89 -10.26 14.69
C VAL A 224 -11.94 -9.53 16.04
N ALA A 225 -10.91 -8.77 16.39
CA ALA A 225 -10.82 -8.04 17.64
C ALA A 225 -11.87 -6.93 17.78
N THR A 226 -12.15 -6.57 19.02
CA THR A 226 -13.04 -5.45 19.40
C THR A 226 -12.22 -4.26 19.91
N LEU A 227 -12.79 -3.05 19.83
CA LEU A 227 -12.12 -1.85 20.34
C LEU A 227 -11.69 -1.97 21.83
N PRO A 228 -12.54 -2.43 22.77
CA PRO A 228 -12.11 -2.58 24.17
C PRO A 228 -10.93 -3.54 24.37
N GLN A 229 -10.86 -4.62 23.57
CA GLN A 229 -9.74 -5.57 23.66
C GLN A 229 -8.41 -4.94 23.24
N LEU A 230 -8.42 -4.15 22.17
CA LEU A 230 -7.22 -3.49 21.65
C LEU A 230 -6.83 -2.25 22.47
N PHE A 231 -7.82 -1.53 23.00
CA PHE A 231 -7.60 -0.40 23.90
C PHE A 231 -7.00 -0.82 25.24
N ALA A 232 -7.26 -2.06 25.69
CA ALA A 232 -6.68 -2.61 26.92
C ALA A 232 -5.21 -3.00 26.80
N TRP A 233 -4.60 -2.93 25.61
CA TRP A 233 -3.17 -3.18 25.46
C TRP A 233 -2.39 -2.06 26.13
N ASN A 234 -1.58 -2.41 27.13
CA ASN A 234 -0.54 -1.51 27.62
C ASN A 234 0.62 -1.45 26.62
N GLU A 235 1.59 -0.56 26.87
CA GLU A 235 2.70 -0.32 25.95
C GLU A 235 3.52 -1.60 25.68
N ASP A 236 3.84 -2.37 26.73
CA ASP A 236 4.57 -3.63 26.61
C ASP A 236 3.83 -4.66 25.74
N GLU A 237 2.52 -4.82 25.94
CA GLU A 237 1.69 -5.70 25.13
C GLU A 237 1.60 -5.21 23.68
N PHE A 238 1.42 -3.91 23.46
CA PHE A 238 1.43 -3.33 22.12
C PHE A 238 2.74 -3.60 21.40
N LEU A 239 3.89 -3.31 22.02
CA LEU A 239 5.22 -3.50 21.42
C LEU A 239 5.48 -4.97 21.07
N ARG A 240 5.07 -5.89 21.94
CA ARG A 240 5.16 -7.34 21.71
C ARG A 240 4.24 -7.81 20.59
N ARG A 241 2.98 -7.37 20.57
CA ARG A 241 1.98 -7.80 19.57
C ARG A 241 2.24 -7.21 18.19
N ALA A 242 2.67 -5.95 18.12
CA ALA A 242 2.98 -5.25 16.88
C ALA A 242 4.37 -5.62 16.33
N GLU A 243 5.15 -6.47 17.01
CA GLU A 243 6.46 -6.89 16.53
C GLU A 243 6.42 -7.52 15.13
N GLY A 244 7.21 -6.93 14.23
CA GLY A 244 7.28 -7.31 12.84
C GLY A 244 6.00 -7.00 12.05
N SER A 245 5.19 -6.03 12.50
CA SER A 245 4.04 -5.47 11.77
C SER A 245 4.24 -3.98 11.51
N ALA A 246 3.71 -3.49 10.39
CA ALA A 246 3.67 -2.07 10.06
C ALA A 246 2.98 -1.22 11.14
N ILE A 247 2.09 -1.83 11.96
CA ILE A 247 1.40 -1.16 13.07
C ILE A 247 2.38 -0.57 14.08
N ARG A 248 3.54 -1.21 14.30
CA ARG A 248 4.50 -0.78 15.33
C ARG A 248 4.99 0.66 15.09
N ARG A 249 4.99 1.13 13.84
CA ARG A 249 5.49 2.46 13.46
C ARG A 249 4.62 3.61 13.98
N SER A 250 3.33 3.39 14.27
CA SER A 250 2.47 4.44 14.81
C SER A 250 2.77 4.76 16.27
N GLY A 251 3.40 3.83 17.00
CA GLY A 251 3.55 3.92 18.45
C GLY A 251 2.24 3.66 19.22
N HIS A 252 2.38 3.39 20.52
CA HIS A 252 1.27 3.02 21.40
C HIS A 252 0.30 4.18 21.67
N GLU A 253 0.80 5.41 21.78
CA GLU A 253 -0.05 6.59 22.00
C GLU A 253 -1.05 6.82 20.87
N ARG A 254 -0.61 6.73 19.60
CA ARG A 254 -1.51 6.86 18.45
C ARG A 254 -2.47 5.68 18.35
N TRP A 255 -2.02 4.47 18.72
CA TRP A 255 -2.88 3.29 18.80
C TRP A 255 -4.03 3.46 19.80
N LEU A 256 -3.77 4.03 20.99
CA LEU A 256 -4.81 4.30 21.98
C LEU A 256 -5.69 5.51 21.64
N ARG A 257 -5.11 6.50 20.95
CA ARG A 257 -5.84 7.70 20.50
C ARG A 257 -6.95 7.33 19.52
N ASN A 258 -6.67 6.40 18.60
CA ASN A 258 -7.59 5.99 17.55
C ASN A 258 -8.65 5.00 18.05
#